data_AF-A0A8J7NEU6-F1
#
_entry.id   AF-A0A8J7NEU6-F1
#
_cell.length_a   1.000
_cell.length_b   1.000
_cell.length_c   1.000
_cell.angle_alpha   90.00
_cell.angle_beta   90.00
_cell.angle_gamma   90.00
#
_symmetry.space_group_name_H-M   'P 1'
#
loop_
_entity.id
_entity.type
_entity.pdbx_description
1 polymer ?
#
loop_
_entity_poly.entity_id
_entity_poly.type
_entity_poly.pdbx_seq_one_letter_code
_entity_poly.pdbx_strand_id
1 'polypeptide(L)'
;MTSRNAKDNIVNKLGLKLGSSRSDVELDKLRKENALLKKTMDDMSKHKGKITESEKSKLLEKILALETIKEKNAQQLLAKEKEIVTLKQQLKSGGNENVSVLQAQLEEKNKEAERREKLFLSLAEETENLKNRLVVVSTKCQELERKYEQDPVLQKSKSDGQVAAGEIAVLQEHLKDCRKALEKNQQWLVYDQQREAYVKGMLARIFELEEQLKKANQALQEQHKAGNSEETKSVTQQEYYDKLLLTAKRDLEAQKETISQLKDELSVAKKKYEGKSQEVKHLNQQLQSGRLNARQCVEEEKQRSGDKVERLKAELQSVKERLEEERKRSSELSAQVNLLQKSLLKQQEEQKRIAVLEHQIQMSAKDFENEKLDRQSLQQQLNKVLKELRKARDQITRLETTNKLHECHISEPSPYNKHEFEERAPLQDPIFSHSSPVRPSTLLDESFLECPRCRAQYPTSQHRELLAHIDYCSN
;
A
#
# COMPACT_ATOMS: atom_id res chain seq x y z
N MET A 1 3.30 35.44 -5.45
CA MET A 1 4.23 34.49 -6.09
C MET A 1 4.17 33.22 -5.26
N THR A 2 3.41 32.19 -5.59
CA THR A 2 3.92 30.97 -6.25
C THR A 2 2.74 30.09 -6.70
N SER A 3 2.27 30.27 -7.94
CA SER A 3 1.23 29.41 -8.56
C SER A 3 1.73 28.76 -9.86
N ARG A 4 3.05 28.71 -10.05
CA ARG A 4 3.67 28.20 -11.28
C ARG A 4 4.04 26.70 -11.21
N ASN A 5 4.26 26.14 -10.03
CA ASN A 5 4.93 24.83 -9.92
C ASN A 5 3.99 23.61 -9.97
N ALA A 6 2.66 23.78 -9.90
CA ALA A 6 1.73 22.65 -9.95
C ALA A 6 1.46 22.16 -11.39
N LYS A 7 1.67 23.02 -12.40
CA LYS A 7 1.45 22.66 -13.81
C LYS A 7 2.60 21.86 -14.41
N ASP A 8 3.83 22.06 -13.92
CA ASP A 8 5.02 21.40 -14.48
C ASP A 8 5.14 19.92 -14.07
N ASN A 9 4.57 19.53 -12.92
CA ASN A 9 4.64 18.15 -12.44
C ASN A 9 3.70 17.16 -13.14
N ILE A 10 2.66 17.65 -13.82
CA ILE A 10 1.73 16.80 -14.58
C ILE A 10 2.27 16.54 -16.00
N VAL A 11 3.07 17.46 -16.56
CA VAL A 11 3.65 17.34 -17.90
C VAL A 11 4.74 16.26 -17.96
N ASN A 12 5.49 16.05 -16.88
CA ASN A 12 6.59 15.07 -16.84
C ASN A 12 6.14 13.60 -16.83
N LYS A 13 4.87 13.30 -16.51
CA LYS A 13 4.35 11.92 -16.48
C LYS A 13 3.80 11.41 -17.81
N LEU A 14 3.69 12.25 -18.84
CA LEU A 14 3.03 11.92 -20.11
C LEU A 14 3.95 11.97 -21.35
N GLY A 15 5.27 12.07 -21.20
CA GLY A 15 6.20 11.89 -22.33
C GLY A 15 6.08 12.92 -23.47
N LEU A 16 5.29 13.98 -23.30
CA LEU A 16 5.18 15.08 -24.25
C LEU A 16 6.33 16.06 -24.00
N LYS A 17 7.47 15.84 -24.67
CA LYS A 17 8.49 16.89 -24.85
C LYS A 17 7.88 18.02 -25.69
N LEU A 18 7.15 18.92 -25.06
CA LEU A 18 6.91 20.24 -25.60
C LEU A 18 8.28 20.94 -25.66
N GLY A 19 8.77 21.17 -26.88
CA GLY A 19 9.99 21.91 -27.15
C GLY A 19 9.85 23.39 -26.75
N SER A 20 9.73 23.67 -25.46
CA SER A 20 9.57 25.02 -24.89
C SER A 20 10.83 25.87 -25.13
N SER A 21 12.01 25.26 -25.26
CA SER A 21 13.26 26.02 -25.37
C SER A 21 13.43 26.74 -26.70
N ARG A 22 12.83 26.25 -27.80
CA ARG A 22 12.91 26.92 -29.10
C ARG A 22 11.82 27.98 -29.26
N SER A 23 10.61 27.72 -28.75
CA SER A 23 9.48 28.65 -28.84
C SER A 23 9.57 29.81 -27.85
N ASP A 24 10.10 29.64 -26.63
CA ASP A 24 10.27 30.75 -25.69
C ASP A 24 11.36 31.72 -26.14
N VAL A 25 12.46 31.21 -26.71
CA VAL A 25 13.54 32.05 -27.25
C VAL A 25 13.04 32.85 -28.45
N GLU A 26 12.20 32.24 -29.29
CA GLU A 26 11.57 32.92 -30.43
C GLU A 26 10.50 33.94 -29.98
N LEU A 27 9.72 33.63 -28.95
CA LEU A 27 8.77 34.57 -28.33
C LEU A 27 9.48 35.77 -27.68
N ASP A 28 10.58 35.55 -26.97
CA ASP A 28 11.35 36.65 -26.38
C ASP A 28 12.05 37.50 -27.43
N LYS A 29 12.48 36.89 -28.54
CA LYS A 29 12.98 37.63 -29.70
C LYS A 29 11.88 38.49 -30.33
N LEU A 30 10.69 37.93 -30.54
CA LEU A 30 9.52 38.65 -31.05
C LEU A 30 9.02 39.75 -30.10
N ARG A 31 9.14 39.56 -28.76
CA ARG A 31 8.85 40.60 -27.76
C ARG A 31 9.82 41.77 -27.85
N LYS A 32 11.12 41.48 -27.98
CA LYS A 32 12.16 42.52 -28.14
C LYS A 32 12.01 43.27 -29.46
N GLU A 33 11.72 42.56 -30.55
CA GLU A 33 11.43 43.17 -31.86
C GLU A 33 10.14 44.02 -31.82
N ASN A 34 9.09 43.58 -31.13
CA ASN A 34 7.88 44.39 -30.91
C ASN A 34 8.18 45.66 -30.10
N ALA A 35 8.99 45.56 -29.04
CA ALA A 35 9.37 46.73 -28.24
C ALA A 35 10.18 47.75 -29.06
N LEU A 36 11.08 47.26 -29.91
CA LEU A 36 11.84 48.11 -30.85
C LEU A 36 10.93 48.77 -31.88
N LEU A 37 10.03 48.02 -32.51
CA LEU A 37 9.07 48.56 -33.48
C LEU A 37 8.16 49.61 -32.84
N LYS A 38 7.73 49.40 -31.59
CA LYS A 38 6.91 50.35 -30.83
C LYS A 38 7.68 51.65 -30.56
N LYS A 39 8.96 51.55 -30.20
CA LYS A 39 9.84 52.71 -30.03
C LYS A 39 10.05 53.46 -31.35
N THR A 40 10.28 52.76 -32.46
CA THR A 40 10.42 53.37 -33.79
C THR A 40 9.12 54.05 -34.25
N MET A 41 7.95 53.45 -33.96
CA MET A 41 6.63 54.06 -34.22
C MET A 41 6.41 55.34 -33.40
N ASP A 42 6.82 55.34 -32.13
CA ASP A 42 6.74 56.53 -31.27
C ASP A 42 7.68 57.65 -31.75
N ASP A 43 8.87 57.30 -32.23
CA ASP A 43 9.85 58.25 -32.76
C ASP A 43 9.39 58.85 -34.12
N MET A 44 8.78 58.03 -34.99
CA MET A 44 8.13 58.49 -36.23
C MET A 44 6.88 59.35 -35.95
N SER A 45 6.11 59.05 -34.89
CA SER A 45 4.92 59.83 -34.53
C SER A 45 5.26 61.23 -34.00
N LYS A 46 6.47 61.43 -33.46
CA LYS A 46 6.98 62.72 -32.98
C LYS A 46 7.56 63.60 -34.08
N HIS A 47 7.98 63.02 -35.20
CA HIS A 47 8.45 63.77 -36.37
C HIS A 47 7.28 63.89 -37.36
N LYS A 48 6.67 65.08 -37.50
CA LYS A 48 5.70 65.40 -38.58
C LYS A 48 6.40 65.50 -39.94
N GLY A 49 7.20 64.49 -40.32
CA GLY A 49 7.83 64.35 -41.62
C GLY A 49 6.95 63.55 -42.56
N LYS A 50 6.78 64.01 -43.81
CA LYS A 50 6.14 63.22 -44.87
C LYS A 50 6.95 61.93 -45.06
N ILE A 51 6.34 60.78 -44.74
CA ILE A 51 6.88 59.46 -45.09
C ILE A 51 7.18 59.47 -46.59
N THR A 52 8.42 59.18 -46.96
CA THR A 52 8.84 59.16 -48.35
C THR A 52 8.17 57.99 -49.08
N GLU A 53 7.92 58.12 -50.38
CA GLU A 53 7.22 57.08 -51.14
C GLU A 53 7.96 55.72 -51.09
N SER A 54 9.29 55.75 -50.98
CA SER A 54 10.11 54.55 -50.77
C SER A 54 9.81 53.83 -49.44
N GLU A 55 9.60 54.59 -48.36
CA GLU A 55 9.27 54.03 -47.05
C GLU A 55 7.86 53.46 -47.02
N LYS A 56 6.90 54.09 -47.72
CA LYS A 56 5.55 53.52 -47.89
C LYS A 56 5.59 52.20 -48.65
N SER A 57 6.35 52.12 -49.74
CA SER A 57 6.51 50.90 -50.53
C SER A 57 7.08 49.76 -49.67
N LYS A 58 8.12 50.02 -48.87
CA LYS A 58 8.71 49.02 -47.95
C LYS A 58 7.74 48.57 -46.86
N LEU A 59 6.92 49.48 -46.34
CA LEU A 59 5.88 49.14 -45.36
C LEU A 59 4.80 48.26 -45.98
N LEU A 60 4.35 48.55 -47.21
CA LEU A 60 3.38 47.72 -47.92
C LEU A 60 3.92 46.31 -48.20
N GLU A 61 5.16 46.18 -48.66
CA GLU A 61 5.79 44.86 -48.83
C GLU A 61 5.87 44.07 -47.51
N LYS A 62 6.20 44.75 -46.41
CA LYS A 62 6.24 44.13 -45.09
C LYS A 62 4.84 43.70 -44.61
N ILE A 63 3.82 44.50 -44.87
CA ILE A 63 2.42 44.15 -44.56
C ILE A 63 2.00 42.92 -45.36
N LEU A 64 2.25 42.89 -46.67
CA LEU A 64 1.92 41.74 -47.53
C LEU A 64 2.66 40.47 -47.10
N ALA A 65 3.93 40.56 -46.71
CA ALA A 65 4.69 39.42 -46.19
C ALA A 65 4.09 38.90 -44.87
N LEU A 66 3.70 39.80 -43.96
CA LEU A 66 3.07 39.43 -42.69
C LEU A 66 1.67 38.83 -42.90
N GLU A 67 0.88 39.36 -43.82
CA GLU A 67 -0.43 38.82 -44.19
C GLU A 67 -0.30 37.41 -44.79
N THR A 68 0.70 37.20 -45.65
CA THR A 68 0.98 35.88 -46.23
C THR A 68 1.37 34.86 -45.15
N ILE A 69 2.20 35.25 -44.17
CA ILE A 69 2.57 34.38 -43.05
C ILE A 69 1.37 34.12 -42.14
N LYS A 70 0.55 35.14 -41.87
CA LYS A 70 -0.68 35.00 -41.07
C LYS A 70 -1.64 34.00 -41.71
N GLU A 71 -1.85 34.08 -43.01
CA GLU A 71 -2.72 33.17 -43.76
C GLU A 71 -2.18 31.73 -43.72
N LYS A 72 -0.88 31.54 -43.94
CA LYS A 72 -0.23 30.21 -43.80
C LYS A 72 -0.39 29.63 -42.39
N ASN A 73 -0.20 30.45 -41.36
CA ASN A 73 -0.37 30.02 -39.97
C ASN A 73 -1.84 29.66 -39.68
N ALA A 74 -2.81 30.42 -40.20
CA ALA A 74 -4.23 30.12 -40.05
C ALA A 74 -4.60 28.77 -40.70
N GLN A 75 -4.09 28.50 -41.91
CA GLN A 75 -4.30 27.22 -42.59
C GLN A 75 -3.67 26.04 -41.82
N GLN A 76 -2.47 26.22 -41.26
CA GLN A 76 -1.83 25.20 -40.42
C GLN A 76 -2.62 24.92 -39.14
N LEU A 77 -3.17 25.97 -38.50
CA LEU A 77 -4.03 25.80 -37.32
C LEU A 77 -5.29 25.02 -37.66
N LEU A 78 -5.96 25.34 -38.77
CA LEU A 78 -7.14 24.60 -39.24
C LEU A 78 -6.81 23.12 -39.52
N ALA A 79 -5.66 22.84 -40.12
CA ALA A 79 -5.21 21.47 -40.36
C ALA A 79 -4.97 20.71 -39.04
N LYS A 80 -4.30 21.35 -38.08
CA LYS A 80 -4.06 20.79 -36.74
C LYS A 80 -5.36 20.58 -35.96
N GLU A 81 -6.35 21.46 -36.13
CA GLU A 81 -7.65 21.34 -35.50
C GLU A 81 -8.43 20.13 -36.04
N LYS A 82 -8.39 19.90 -37.36
CA LYS A 82 -8.96 18.68 -37.99
C LYS A 82 -8.27 17.40 -37.50
N GLU A 83 -6.95 17.43 -37.35
CA GLU A 83 -6.16 16.30 -36.81
C GLU A 83 -6.59 15.99 -35.36
N ILE A 84 -6.72 17.01 -34.51
CA ILE A 84 -7.19 16.87 -33.13
C ILE A 84 -8.59 16.27 -33.07
N VAL A 85 -9.52 16.71 -33.93
CA VAL A 85 -10.89 16.16 -34.00
C VAL A 85 -10.86 14.68 -34.37
N THR A 86 -10.05 14.31 -35.37
CA THR A 86 -9.91 12.92 -35.82
C THR A 86 -9.36 12.01 -34.71
N LEU A 87 -8.29 12.44 -34.02
CA LEU A 87 -7.70 11.71 -32.90
C LEU A 87 -8.69 11.57 -31.73
N LYS A 88 -9.46 12.61 -31.42
CA LYS A 88 -10.52 12.56 -30.40
C LYS A 88 -11.61 11.54 -30.75
N GLN A 89 -11.99 11.44 -32.03
CA GLN A 89 -12.99 10.49 -32.48
C GLN A 89 -12.47 9.04 -32.42
N GLN A 90 -11.23 8.81 -32.83
CA GLN A 90 -10.57 7.50 -32.73
C GLN A 90 -10.42 7.03 -31.27
N LEU A 91 -10.07 7.95 -30.36
CA LEU A 91 -10.01 7.65 -28.92
C LEU A 91 -11.39 7.31 -28.35
N LYS A 92 -12.46 7.97 -28.82
CA LYS A 92 -13.83 7.65 -28.41
C LYS A 92 -14.29 6.29 -28.94
N SER A 93 -14.03 5.96 -30.20
CA SER A 93 -14.48 4.68 -30.79
C SER A 93 -13.63 3.51 -30.30
N GLY A 94 -12.30 3.60 -30.37
CA GLY A 94 -11.39 2.52 -29.97
C GLY A 94 -11.23 2.39 -28.45
N GLY A 95 -11.38 3.48 -27.70
CA GLY A 95 -11.34 3.45 -26.24
C GLY A 95 -12.59 2.83 -25.63
N ASN A 96 -13.78 3.22 -26.11
CA ASN A 96 -15.03 2.75 -25.51
C ASN A 96 -15.27 1.26 -25.73
N GLU A 97 -15.04 0.74 -26.94
CA GLU A 97 -15.27 -0.69 -27.23
C GLU A 97 -14.32 -1.58 -26.43
N ASN A 98 -13.03 -1.26 -26.41
CA ASN A 98 -12.04 -2.03 -25.65
C ASN A 98 -12.28 -1.95 -24.13
N VAL A 99 -12.65 -0.77 -23.61
CA VAL A 99 -12.98 -0.61 -22.19
C VAL A 99 -14.24 -1.40 -21.83
N SER A 100 -15.29 -1.38 -22.67
CA SER A 100 -16.51 -2.16 -22.43
C SER A 100 -16.25 -3.68 -22.47
N VAL A 101 -15.41 -4.16 -23.38
CA VAL A 101 -15.04 -5.59 -23.44
C VAL A 101 -14.25 -6.00 -22.20
N LEU A 102 -13.25 -5.20 -21.78
CA LEU A 102 -12.49 -5.49 -20.56
C LEU A 102 -13.37 -5.43 -19.31
N GLN A 103 -14.33 -4.51 -19.26
CA GLN A 103 -15.28 -4.40 -18.15
C GLN A 103 -16.21 -5.63 -18.07
N ALA A 104 -16.71 -6.12 -19.21
CA ALA A 104 -17.51 -7.34 -19.26
C ALA A 104 -16.70 -8.58 -18.84
N GLN A 105 -15.44 -8.68 -19.30
CA GLN A 105 -14.53 -9.76 -18.89
C GLN A 105 -14.24 -9.73 -17.38
N LEU A 106 -14.06 -8.55 -16.80
CA LEU A 106 -13.85 -8.40 -15.35
C LEU A 106 -15.09 -8.85 -14.58
N GLU A 107 -16.28 -8.48 -15.04
CA GLU A 107 -17.54 -8.87 -14.41
C GLU A 107 -17.77 -10.39 -14.47
N GLU A 108 -17.45 -11.02 -15.60
CA GLU A 108 -17.51 -12.47 -15.75
C GLU A 108 -16.53 -13.18 -14.80
N LYS A 109 -15.29 -12.67 -14.71
CA LYS A 109 -14.26 -13.21 -13.78
C LYS A 109 -14.68 -13.08 -12.32
N ASN A 110 -15.34 -11.97 -11.95
CA ASN A 110 -15.87 -11.79 -10.60
C ASN A 110 -17.00 -12.79 -10.30
N LYS A 111 -17.97 -12.95 -11.21
CA LYS A 111 -19.04 -13.95 -11.06
C LYS A 111 -18.49 -15.36 -10.93
N GLU A 112 -17.45 -15.69 -11.67
CA GLU A 112 -16.78 -16.97 -11.58
C GLU A 112 -16.03 -17.17 -10.24
N ALA A 113 -15.38 -16.12 -9.73
CA ALA A 113 -14.76 -16.16 -8.40
C ALA A 113 -15.81 -16.39 -7.30
N GLU A 114 -16.95 -15.72 -7.36
CA GLU A 114 -18.07 -15.92 -6.42
C GLU A 114 -18.62 -17.35 -6.46
N ARG A 115 -18.71 -17.96 -7.65
CA ARG A 115 -19.12 -19.37 -7.77
C ARG A 115 -18.11 -20.32 -7.12
N ARG A 116 -16.82 -20.08 -7.32
CA ARG A 116 -15.75 -20.86 -6.66
C ARG A 116 -15.80 -20.71 -5.15
N GLU A 117 -15.97 -19.49 -4.66
CA GLU A 117 -16.07 -19.23 -3.22
C GLU A 117 -17.25 -19.98 -2.59
N LYS A 118 -18.42 -19.97 -3.23
CA LYS A 118 -19.58 -20.76 -2.78
C LYS A 118 -19.28 -22.27 -2.71
N LEU A 119 -18.60 -22.81 -3.72
CA LEU A 119 -18.17 -24.21 -3.72
C LEU A 119 -17.17 -24.50 -2.59
N PHE A 120 -16.22 -23.60 -2.35
CA PHE A 120 -15.27 -23.74 -1.24
C PHE A 120 -15.97 -23.75 0.12
N LEU A 121 -16.95 -22.86 0.33
CA LEU A 121 -17.72 -22.82 1.57
C LEU A 121 -18.51 -24.13 1.79
N SER A 122 -19.17 -24.64 0.74
CA SER A 122 -19.88 -25.92 0.79
C SER A 122 -18.95 -27.09 1.12
N LEU A 123 -17.78 -27.15 0.48
CA LEU A 123 -16.79 -28.21 0.73
C LEU A 123 -16.20 -28.12 2.14
N ALA A 124 -15.98 -26.90 2.64
CA ALA A 124 -15.51 -26.69 4.01
C ALA A 124 -16.55 -27.17 5.04
N GLU A 125 -17.82 -26.88 4.81
CA GLU A 125 -18.93 -27.36 5.64
C GLU A 125 -19.03 -28.89 5.61
N GLU A 126 -18.98 -29.51 4.44
CA GLU A 126 -18.96 -30.98 4.31
C GLU A 126 -17.76 -31.61 5.02
N THR A 127 -16.58 -30.99 4.90
CA THR A 127 -15.37 -31.46 5.58
C THR A 127 -15.52 -31.41 7.10
N GLU A 128 -16.10 -30.34 7.63
CA GLU A 128 -16.33 -30.21 9.06
C GLU A 128 -17.40 -31.20 9.56
N ASN A 129 -18.46 -31.40 8.79
CA ASN A 129 -19.46 -32.43 9.06
C ASN A 129 -18.85 -33.84 9.11
N LEU A 130 -17.93 -34.16 8.19
CA LEU A 130 -17.21 -35.44 8.20
C LEU A 130 -16.29 -35.57 9.42
N LYS A 131 -15.58 -34.52 9.83
CA LYS A 131 -14.78 -34.54 11.07
C LYS A 131 -15.67 -34.79 12.29
N ASN A 132 -16.80 -34.11 12.41
CA ASN A 132 -17.73 -34.30 13.51
C ASN A 132 -18.25 -35.75 13.55
N ARG A 133 -18.62 -36.33 12.40
CA ARG A 133 -19.01 -37.75 12.31
C ARG A 133 -17.86 -38.68 12.70
N LEU A 134 -16.63 -38.39 12.29
CA LEU A 134 -15.46 -39.17 12.66
C LEU A 134 -15.22 -39.13 14.17
N VAL A 135 -15.35 -37.97 14.81
CA VAL A 135 -15.26 -37.84 16.27
C VAL A 135 -16.31 -38.70 16.96
N VAL A 136 -17.58 -38.65 16.52
CA VAL A 136 -18.66 -39.49 17.07
C VAL A 136 -18.37 -40.99 16.90
N VAL A 137 -17.85 -41.40 15.75
CA VAL A 137 -17.45 -42.81 15.54
C VAL A 137 -16.27 -43.17 16.43
N SER A 138 -15.28 -42.30 16.56
CA SER A 138 -14.11 -42.50 17.41
C SER A 138 -14.48 -42.63 18.88
N THR A 139 -15.37 -41.78 19.40
CA THR A 139 -15.84 -41.88 20.78
C THR A 139 -16.62 -43.17 21.00
N LYS A 140 -17.45 -43.58 20.04
CA LYS A 140 -18.16 -44.87 20.10
C LYS A 140 -17.20 -46.06 20.09
N CYS A 141 -16.13 -46.03 19.29
CA CYS A 141 -15.08 -47.04 19.31
C CYS A 141 -14.39 -47.09 20.67
N GLN A 142 -14.03 -45.94 21.26
CA GLN A 142 -13.42 -45.87 22.60
C GLN A 142 -14.37 -46.36 23.70
N GLU A 143 -15.67 -46.13 23.58
CA GLU A 143 -16.67 -46.68 24.50
C GLU A 143 -16.78 -48.20 24.40
N LEU A 144 -16.78 -48.75 23.19
CA LEU A 144 -16.77 -50.20 22.97
C LEU A 144 -15.49 -50.84 23.50
N GLU A 145 -14.36 -50.18 23.31
CA GLU A 145 -13.06 -50.59 23.84
C GLU A 145 -13.06 -50.57 25.38
N ARG A 146 -13.54 -49.50 26.02
CA ARG A 146 -13.70 -49.46 27.49
C ARG A 146 -14.67 -50.52 28.01
N LYS A 147 -15.76 -50.79 27.31
CA LYS A 147 -16.71 -51.85 27.67
C LYS A 147 -16.07 -53.24 27.55
N TYR A 148 -15.24 -53.45 26.54
CA TYR A 148 -14.44 -54.66 26.39
C TYR A 148 -13.40 -54.80 27.53
N GLU A 149 -12.79 -53.70 27.97
CA GLU A 149 -11.83 -53.70 29.08
C GLU A 149 -12.47 -53.86 30.48
N GLN A 150 -13.76 -53.55 30.62
CA GLN A 150 -14.54 -53.67 31.86
C GLN A 150 -15.22 -55.03 32.03
N ASP A 151 -15.15 -55.93 31.05
CA ASP A 151 -15.70 -57.27 31.15
C ASP A 151 -14.82 -58.15 32.07
N PRO A 152 -15.32 -58.56 33.26
CA PRO A 152 -14.51 -59.23 34.29
C PRO A 152 -14.01 -60.63 33.89
N VAL A 153 -14.42 -61.17 32.73
CA VAL A 153 -13.94 -62.46 32.22
C VAL A 153 -12.54 -62.36 31.59
N LEU A 154 -12.06 -61.16 31.23
CA LEU A 154 -10.74 -60.97 30.59
C LEU A 154 -9.76 -60.10 31.41
N GLN A 155 -10.16 -59.66 32.60
CA GLN A 155 -9.41 -58.73 33.45
C GLN A 155 -8.40 -59.44 34.38
N LYS A 156 -7.65 -60.43 33.87
CA LYS A 156 -6.59 -61.14 34.63
C LYS A 156 -5.18 -60.98 34.03
N SER A 157 -5.03 -60.20 32.97
CA SER A 157 -3.78 -60.07 32.19
C SER A 157 -3.23 -58.64 32.09
N LYS A 158 -3.54 -57.76 33.05
CA LYS A 158 -3.09 -56.34 33.03
C LYS A 158 -2.23 -55.92 34.24
N SER A 159 -1.48 -56.84 34.87
CA SER A 159 -0.52 -56.49 35.93
C SER A 159 0.96 -56.57 35.53
N ASP A 160 1.30 -56.72 34.24
CA ASP A 160 2.69 -56.73 33.78
C ASP A 160 2.94 -55.70 32.65
N GLY A 161 2.98 -54.43 33.03
CA GLY A 161 3.21 -53.29 32.13
C GLY A 161 4.59 -53.22 31.44
N GLN A 162 5.46 -54.21 31.63
CA GLN A 162 6.74 -54.35 30.92
C GLN A 162 6.81 -55.63 30.07
N VAL A 163 5.87 -56.56 30.27
CA VAL A 163 5.72 -57.81 29.49
C VAL A 163 4.83 -57.57 28.26
N ALA A 164 3.94 -56.56 28.29
CA ALA A 164 3.01 -56.25 27.21
C ALA A 164 3.65 -55.95 25.83
N ALA A 165 4.84 -55.32 25.78
CA ALA A 165 5.55 -55.11 24.50
C ALA A 165 6.12 -56.42 23.92
N GLY A 166 6.59 -57.31 24.80
CA GLY A 166 7.02 -58.66 24.44
C GLY A 166 5.85 -59.55 24.03
N GLU A 167 4.73 -59.48 24.76
CA GLU A 167 3.49 -60.20 24.43
C GLU A 167 2.87 -59.74 23.11
N ILE A 168 2.88 -58.43 22.80
CA ILE A 168 2.42 -57.94 21.50
C ILE A 168 3.32 -58.44 20.37
N ALA A 169 4.64 -58.49 20.57
CA ALA A 169 5.58 -59.05 19.60
C ALA A 169 5.37 -60.56 19.42
N VAL A 170 5.18 -61.31 20.51
CA VAL A 170 4.87 -62.75 20.51
C VAL A 170 3.51 -63.03 19.89
N LEU A 171 2.50 -62.19 20.10
CA LEU A 171 1.20 -62.29 19.45
C LEU A 171 1.30 -61.98 17.95
N GLN A 172 2.11 -61.00 17.54
CA GLN A 172 2.38 -60.76 16.12
C GLN A 172 3.14 -61.92 15.47
N GLU A 173 4.10 -62.53 16.17
CA GLU A 173 4.82 -63.74 15.76
C GLU A 173 3.82 -64.91 15.58
N HIS A 174 2.98 -65.17 16.58
CA HIS A 174 1.95 -66.20 16.53
C HIS A 174 0.91 -65.96 15.44
N LEU A 175 0.53 -64.72 15.15
CA LEU A 175 -0.36 -64.40 14.04
C LEU A 175 0.31 -64.66 12.69
N LYS A 176 1.62 -64.38 12.56
CA LYS A 176 2.39 -64.74 11.36
C LYS A 176 2.46 -66.26 11.20
N ASP A 177 2.69 -66.99 12.27
CA ASP A 177 2.78 -68.45 12.23
C ASP A 177 1.42 -69.11 12.00
N CYS A 178 0.34 -68.58 12.57
CA CYS A 178 -1.02 -69.00 12.27
C CYS A 178 -1.36 -68.75 10.79
N ARG A 179 -0.93 -67.61 10.23
CA ARG A 179 -1.09 -67.32 8.80
C ARG A 179 -0.30 -68.30 7.92
N LYS A 180 0.94 -68.63 8.28
CA LYS A 180 1.74 -69.65 7.58
C LYS A 180 1.09 -71.04 7.69
N ALA A 181 0.57 -71.40 8.86
CA ALA A 181 -0.13 -72.66 9.06
C ALA A 181 -1.41 -72.74 8.23
N LEU A 182 -2.15 -71.63 8.13
CA LEU A 182 -3.34 -71.53 7.28
C LEU A 182 -2.97 -71.66 5.80
N GLU A 183 -1.90 -71.02 5.35
CA GLU A 183 -1.39 -71.16 3.98
C GLU A 183 -0.94 -72.59 3.70
N LYS A 184 -0.29 -73.26 4.66
CA LYS A 184 0.08 -74.67 4.56
C LYS A 184 -1.14 -75.59 4.53
N ASN A 185 -2.16 -75.33 5.33
CA ASN A 185 -3.43 -76.07 5.27
C ASN A 185 -4.13 -75.88 3.92
N GLN A 186 -4.11 -74.67 3.36
CA GLN A 186 -4.63 -74.42 2.02
C GLN A 186 -3.85 -75.23 0.97
N GLN A 187 -2.52 -75.29 1.09
CA GLN A 187 -1.67 -76.11 0.21
C GLN A 187 -1.99 -77.60 0.36
N TRP A 188 -2.17 -78.12 1.58
CA TRP A 188 -2.57 -79.50 1.84
C TRP A 188 -3.94 -79.83 1.27
N LEU A 189 -4.90 -78.92 1.39
CA LEU A 189 -6.24 -79.09 0.81
C LEU A 189 -6.18 -79.20 -0.72
N VAL A 190 -5.41 -78.33 -1.37
CA VAL A 190 -5.22 -78.39 -2.83
C VAL A 190 -4.52 -79.70 -3.22
N TYR A 191 -3.50 -80.10 -2.47
CA TYR A 191 -2.80 -81.36 -2.70
C TYR A 191 -3.74 -82.57 -2.55
N ASP A 192 -4.57 -82.59 -1.51
CA ASP A 192 -5.52 -83.68 -1.29
C ASP A 192 -6.60 -83.72 -2.36
N GLN A 193 -7.12 -82.56 -2.80
CA GLN A 193 -8.04 -82.49 -3.95
C GLN A 193 -7.40 -83.01 -5.24
N GLN A 194 -6.15 -82.64 -5.52
CA GLN A 194 -5.42 -83.15 -6.68
C GLN A 194 -5.18 -84.65 -6.59
N ARG A 195 -4.81 -85.14 -5.40
CA ARG A 195 -4.61 -86.57 -5.12
C ARG A 195 -5.92 -87.34 -5.29
N GLU A 196 -7.03 -86.84 -4.75
CA GLU A 196 -8.34 -87.44 -4.94
C GLU A 196 -8.76 -87.46 -6.41
N ALA A 197 -8.56 -86.35 -7.14
CA ALA A 197 -8.86 -86.29 -8.57
C ALA A 197 -8.02 -87.31 -9.36
N TYR A 198 -6.74 -87.45 -9.01
CA TYR A 198 -5.86 -88.44 -9.61
C TYR A 198 -6.32 -89.88 -9.30
N VAL A 199 -6.66 -90.20 -8.05
CA VAL A 199 -7.19 -91.52 -7.66
C VAL A 199 -8.51 -91.82 -8.36
N LYS A 200 -9.44 -90.84 -8.43
CA LYS A 200 -10.70 -90.96 -9.17
C LYS A 200 -10.44 -91.23 -10.66
N GLY A 201 -9.46 -90.55 -11.25
CA GLY A 201 -9.02 -90.78 -12.64
C GLY A 201 -8.43 -92.19 -12.84
N MET A 202 -7.60 -92.67 -11.91
CA MET A 202 -7.08 -94.04 -11.97
C MET A 202 -8.17 -95.09 -11.83
N LEU A 203 -9.12 -94.90 -10.91
CA LEU A 203 -10.26 -95.82 -10.73
C LEU A 203 -11.15 -95.86 -11.98
N ALA A 204 -11.43 -94.70 -12.59
CA ALA A 204 -12.15 -94.65 -13.86
C ALA A 204 -11.41 -95.43 -14.96
N ARG A 205 -10.08 -95.27 -15.04
CA ARG A 205 -9.26 -96.00 -16.01
C ARG A 205 -9.24 -97.50 -15.75
N ILE A 206 -9.15 -97.93 -14.49
CA ILE A 206 -9.23 -99.35 -14.11
C ILE A 206 -10.59 -99.90 -14.52
N PHE A 207 -11.68 -99.18 -14.22
CA PHE A 207 -13.03 -99.60 -14.60
C PHE A 207 -13.20 -99.72 -16.12
N GLU A 208 -12.72 -98.74 -16.90
CA GLU A 208 -12.70 -98.81 -18.36
C GLU A 208 -11.96 -100.05 -18.86
N LEU A 209 -10.79 -100.33 -18.29
CA LEU A 209 -9.98 -101.50 -18.66
C LEU A 209 -10.66 -102.82 -18.27
N GLU A 210 -11.29 -102.89 -17.09
CA GLU A 210 -12.07 -104.06 -16.66
C GLU A 210 -13.28 -104.30 -17.57
N GLU A 211 -13.96 -103.23 -18.01
CA GLU A 211 -15.06 -103.34 -18.96
C GLU A 211 -14.58 -103.80 -20.33
N GLN A 212 -13.46 -103.27 -20.81
CA GLN A 212 -12.80 -103.74 -22.04
C GLN A 212 -12.41 -105.22 -21.93
N LEU A 213 -11.89 -105.65 -20.78
CA LEU A 213 -11.48 -107.04 -20.53
C LEU A 213 -12.70 -107.98 -20.43
N LYS A 214 -13.80 -107.55 -19.80
CA LYS A 214 -15.07 -108.30 -19.81
C LYS A 214 -15.64 -108.46 -21.21
N LYS A 215 -15.67 -107.38 -22.01
CA LYS A 215 -16.10 -107.43 -23.41
C LYS A 215 -15.21 -108.35 -24.24
N ALA A 216 -13.89 -108.28 -24.05
CA ALA A 216 -12.93 -109.17 -24.71
C ALA A 216 -13.11 -110.64 -24.30
N ASN A 217 -13.35 -110.93 -23.02
CA ASN A 217 -13.60 -112.29 -22.53
C ASN A 217 -14.95 -112.86 -22.99
N GLN A 218 -15.99 -112.03 -23.08
CA GLN A 218 -17.29 -112.42 -23.67
C GLN A 218 -17.12 -112.74 -25.16
N ALA A 219 -16.39 -111.90 -25.91
CA ALA A 219 -16.04 -112.17 -27.30
C ALA A 219 -15.20 -113.46 -27.46
N LEU A 220 -14.32 -113.76 -26.51
CA LEU A 220 -13.53 -115.00 -26.49
C LEU A 220 -14.40 -116.24 -26.17
N GLN A 221 -15.35 -116.15 -25.24
CA GLN A 221 -16.31 -117.24 -24.97
C GLN A 221 -17.27 -117.49 -26.14
N GLU A 222 -17.66 -116.45 -26.87
CA GLU A 222 -18.42 -116.58 -28.11
C GLU A 222 -17.59 -117.23 -29.23
N GLN A 223 -16.28 -116.93 -29.33
CA GLN A 223 -15.36 -117.64 -30.23
C GLN A 223 -15.08 -119.09 -29.82
N HIS A 224 -15.06 -119.43 -28.52
CA HIS A 224 -14.89 -120.82 -28.06
C HIS A 224 -16.13 -121.72 -28.28
N LYS A 225 -17.31 -121.14 -28.56
CA LYS A 225 -18.50 -121.89 -29.05
C LYS A 225 -18.53 -122.06 -30.57
N ALA A 226 -17.65 -121.40 -31.31
CA ALA A 226 -17.62 -121.43 -32.76
C ALA A 226 -16.19 -121.62 -33.30
N GLY A 227 -15.80 -122.88 -33.47
CA GLY A 227 -14.91 -123.25 -34.57
C GLY A 227 -13.41 -123.27 -34.29
N ASN A 228 -12.94 -124.49 -34.08
CA ASN A 228 -11.70 -125.00 -34.69
C ASN A 228 -11.57 -124.54 -36.15
N SER A 229 -10.40 -124.01 -36.49
CA SER A 229 -9.75 -124.08 -37.82
C SER A 229 -8.55 -123.14 -37.79
N GLU A 230 -7.35 -123.69 -37.69
CA GLU A 230 -6.11 -122.99 -37.34
C GLU A 230 -5.29 -122.44 -38.52
N GLU A 231 -5.68 -122.66 -39.79
CA GLU A 231 -4.77 -122.34 -40.92
C GLU A 231 -5.17 -121.13 -41.80
N THR A 232 -6.34 -120.50 -41.59
CA THR A 232 -6.70 -119.21 -42.23
C THR A 232 -6.62 -118.01 -41.28
N LYS A 233 -6.43 -118.26 -39.97
CA LYS A 233 -6.42 -117.25 -38.90
C LYS A 233 -5.10 -116.45 -38.83
N SER A 234 -3.98 -117.02 -39.26
CA SER A 234 -2.67 -116.36 -39.19
C SER A 234 -2.56 -115.15 -40.14
N VAL A 235 -3.05 -115.26 -41.37
CA VAL A 235 -2.98 -114.20 -42.39
C VAL A 235 -3.93 -113.04 -42.05
N THR A 236 -5.16 -113.34 -41.65
CA THR A 236 -6.18 -112.33 -41.29
C THR A 236 -5.87 -111.62 -39.96
N GLN A 237 -5.26 -112.32 -39.00
CA GLN A 237 -4.76 -111.73 -37.77
C GLN A 237 -3.56 -110.81 -38.02
N GLN A 238 -2.69 -111.18 -38.96
CA GLN A 238 -1.56 -110.34 -39.36
C GLN A 238 -2.00 -109.04 -40.05
N GLU A 239 -2.99 -109.10 -40.95
CA GLU A 239 -3.60 -107.91 -41.58
C GLU A 239 -4.25 -106.96 -40.56
N TYR A 240 -4.87 -107.50 -39.51
CA TYR A 240 -5.45 -106.70 -38.42
C TYR A 240 -4.37 -105.94 -37.64
N TYR A 241 -3.27 -106.62 -37.27
CA TYR A 241 -2.15 -105.98 -36.58
C TYR A 241 -1.44 -104.95 -37.46
N ASP A 242 -1.28 -105.23 -38.75
CA ASP A 242 -0.72 -104.27 -39.71
C ASP A 242 -1.59 -103.02 -39.83
N LYS A 243 -2.92 -103.17 -39.91
CA LYS A 243 -3.87 -102.05 -39.94
C LYS A 243 -3.86 -101.21 -38.65
N LEU A 244 -3.74 -101.86 -37.50
CA LEU A 244 -3.60 -101.19 -36.20
C LEU A 244 -2.30 -100.39 -36.12
N LEU A 245 -1.18 -101.00 -36.53
CA LEU A 245 0.12 -100.33 -36.62
C LEU A 245 0.09 -99.13 -37.56
N LEU A 246 -0.58 -99.25 -38.71
CA LEU A 246 -0.69 -98.17 -39.69
C LEU A 246 -1.53 -97.00 -39.14
N THR A 247 -2.55 -97.30 -38.34
CA THR A 247 -3.38 -96.28 -37.68
C THR A 247 -2.62 -95.59 -36.56
N ALA A 248 -1.93 -96.35 -35.69
CA ALA A 248 -1.07 -95.79 -34.65
C ALA A 248 0.06 -94.92 -35.23
N LYS A 249 0.63 -95.30 -36.39
CA LYS A 249 1.61 -94.47 -37.11
C LYS A 249 1.00 -93.16 -37.60
N ARG A 250 -0.18 -93.21 -38.25
CA ARG A 250 -0.91 -91.99 -38.69
C ARG A 250 -1.23 -91.07 -37.50
N ASP A 251 -1.70 -91.63 -36.39
CA ASP A 251 -2.04 -90.86 -35.20
C ASP A 251 -0.78 -90.24 -34.55
N LEU A 252 0.33 -90.97 -34.53
CA LEU A 252 1.62 -90.44 -34.08
C LEU A 252 2.12 -89.29 -34.97
N GLU A 253 2.00 -89.42 -36.30
CA GLU A 253 2.33 -88.35 -37.24
C GLU A 253 1.43 -87.11 -37.02
N ALA A 254 0.12 -87.30 -36.85
CA ALA A 254 -0.82 -86.21 -36.55
C ALA A 254 -0.51 -85.55 -35.19
N GLN A 255 -0.12 -86.32 -34.18
CA GLN A 255 0.33 -85.77 -32.90
C GLN A 255 1.63 -84.98 -33.03
N LYS A 256 2.59 -85.44 -33.85
CA LYS A 256 3.82 -84.69 -34.11
C LYS A 256 3.52 -83.37 -34.81
N GLU A 257 2.61 -83.36 -35.80
CA GLU A 257 2.19 -82.14 -36.50
C GLU A 257 1.51 -81.16 -35.54
N THR A 258 0.57 -81.61 -34.72
CA THR A 258 -0.10 -80.74 -33.72
C THR A 258 0.88 -80.21 -32.67
N ILE A 259 1.84 -81.03 -32.20
CA ILE A 259 2.91 -80.57 -31.31
C ILE A 259 3.78 -79.51 -31.99
N SER A 260 4.08 -79.65 -33.29
CA SER A 260 4.84 -78.63 -34.04
C SER A 260 4.05 -77.32 -34.14
N GLN A 261 2.77 -77.38 -34.50
CA GLN A 261 1.90 -76.21 -34.59
C GLN A 261 1.80 -75.47 -33.24
N LEU A 262 1.56 -76.20 -32.15
CA LEU A 262 1.50 -75.63 -30.79
C LEU A 262 2.83 -75.02 -30.35
N LYS A 263 3.97 -75.59 -30.76
CA LYS A 263 5.29 -75.00 -30.49
C LYS A 263 5.47 -73.66 -31.21
N ASP A 264 5.03 -73.57 -32.46
CA ASP A 264 5.08 -72.33 -33.24
C ASP A 264 4.14 -71.26 -32.65
N GLU A 265 2.92 -71.63 -32.30
CA GLU A 265 1.97 -70.73 -31.61
C GLU A 265 2.52 -70.22 -30.28
N LEU A 266 3.11 -71.11 -29.46
CA LEU A 266 3.74 -70.73 -28.20
C LEU A 266 4.91 -69.77 -28.42
N SER A 267 5.71 -69.98 -29.47
CA SER A 267 6.82 -69.09 -29.85
C SER A 267 6.32 -67.69 -30.23
N VAL A 268 5.26 -67.61 -31.03
CA VAL A 268 4.62 -66.34 -31.41
C VAL A 268 4.02 -65.65 -30.19
N ALA A 269 3.31 -66.37 -29.33
CA ALA A 269 2.73 -65.83 -28.09
C ALA A 269 3.81 -65.27 -27.16
N LYS A 270 4.93 -65.98 -26.99
CA LYS A 270 6.09 -65.51 -26.20
C LYS A 270 6.67 -64.20 -26.75
N LYS A 271 6.91 -64.11 -28.06
CA LYS A 271 7.41 -62.88 -28.70
C LYS A 271 6.44 -61.71 -28.52
N LYS A 272 5.13 -61.96 -28.65
CA LYS A 272 4.10 -60.93 -28.43
C LYS A 272 4.07 -60.44 -26.99
N TYR A 273 4.18 -61.35 -26.02
CA TYR A 273 4.27 -61.01 -24.60
C TYR A 273 5.52 -60.18 -24.29
N GLU A 274 6.67 -60.56 -24.84
CA GLU A 274 7.92 -59.84 -24.66
C GLU A 274 7.86 -58.42 -25.23
N GLY A 275 7.30 -58.25 -26.44
CA GLY A 275 7.05 -56.92 -27.02
C GLY A 275 6.12 -56.06 -26.15
N LYS A 276 5.03 -56.65 -25.63
CA LYS A 276 4.12 -55.96 -24.70
C LYS A 276 4.81 -55.61 -23.38
N SER A 277 5.68 -56.48 -22.86
CA SER A 277 6.47 -56.22 -21.65
C SER A 277 7.41 -55.03 -21.84
N GLN A 278 8.07 -54.94 -22.99
CA GLN A 278 8.95 -53.80 -23.33
C GLN A 278 8.15 -52.50 -23.51
N GLU A 279 7.00 -52.57 -24.18
CA GLU A 279 6.10 -51.42 -24.35
C GLU A 279 5.63 -50.87 -22.99
N VAL A 280 5.23 -51.75 -22.06
CA VAL A 280 4.86 -51.36 -20.68
C VAL A 280 6.03 -50.69 -19.96
N LYS A 281 7.26 -51.21 -20.09
CA LYS A 281 8.45 -50.58 -19.49
C LYS A 281 8.69 -49.18 -20.04
N HIS A 282 8.60 -49.01 -21.35
CA HIS A 282 8.79 -47.72 -22.01
C HIS A 282 7.71 -46.71 -21.60
N LEU A 283 6.43 -47.11 -21.60
CA LEU A 283 5.34 -46.25 -21.13
C LEU A 283 5.48 -45.87 -19.66
N ASN A 284 5.97 -46.79 -18.82
CA ASN A 284 6.21 -46.50 -17.40
C ASN A 284 7.36 -45.49 -17.23
N GLN A 285 8.43 -45.59 -18.01
CA GLN A 285 9.51 -44.59 -18.03
C GLN A 285 9.01 -43.21 -18.49
N GLN A 286 8.20 -43.17 -19.55
CA GLN A 286 7.58 -41.93 -20.00
C GLN A 286 6.69 -41.31 -18.92
N LEU A 287 5.83 -42.11 -18.27
CA LEU A 287 4.97 -41.64 -17.20
C LEU A 287 5.78 -41.09 -16.01
N GLN A 288 6.86 -41.77 -15.62
CA GLN A 288 7.76 -41.30 -14.56
C GLN A 288 8.44 -39.99 -14.94
N SER A 289 8.96 -39.87 -16.16
CA SER A 289 9.56 -38.63 -16.66
C SER A 289 8.55 -37.47 -16.70
N GLY A 290 7.32 -37.74 -17.15
CA GLY A 290 6.23 -36.76 -17.16
C GLY A 290 5.86 -36.29 -15.76
N ARG A 291 5.81 -37.20 -14.78
CA ARG A 291 5.56 -36.85 -13.37
C ARG A 291 6.69 -36.00 -12.77
N LEU A 292 7.95 -36.30 -13.08
CA LEU A 292 9.09 -35.50 -12.63
C LEU A 292 9.08 -34.11 -13.25
N ASN A 293 8.85 -34.01 -14.55
CA ASN A 293 8.76 -32.73 -15.27
C ASN A 293 7.59 -31.88 -14.76
N ALA A 294 6.42 -32.49 -14.52
CA ALA A 294 5.28 -31.80 -13.95
C ALA A 294 5.58 -31.26 -12.54
N ARG A 295 6.23 -32.07 -11.69
CA ARG A 295 6.67 -31.62 -10.35
C ARG A 295 7.66 -30.46 -10.45
N GLN A 296 8.64 -30.55 -11.36
CA GLN A 296 9.61 -29.48 -11.56
C GLN A 296 8.94 -28.18 -12.04
N CYS A 297 8.02 -28.27 -12.99
CA CYS A 297 7.28 -27.10 -13.49
C CYS A 297 6.50 -26.40 -12.37
N VAL A 298 5.85 -27.18 -11.49
CA VAL A 298 5.12 -26.64 -10.33
C VAL A 298 6.07 -25.96 -9.34
N GLU A 299 7.23 -26.56 -9.04
CA GLU A 299 8.20 -25.97 -8.13
C GLU A 299 8.81 -24.68 -8.71
N GLU A 300 9.10 -24.64 -10.00
CA GLU A 300 9.57 -23.44 -10.70
C GLU A 300 8.52 -22.32 -10.72
N GLU A 301 7.25 -22.65 -10.93
CA GLU A 301 6.15 -21.69 -10.87
C GLU A 301 5.98 -21.13 -9.46
N LYS A 302 6.04 -22.00 -8.45
CA LYS A 302 6.03 -21.62 -7.04
C LYS A 302 7.20 -20.72 -6.68
N GLN A 303 8.41 -21.02 -7.18
CA GLN A 303 9.59 -20.16 -6.99
C GLN A 303 9.39 -18.79 -7.65
N ARG A 304 8.95 -18.75 -8.91
CA ARG A 304 8.69 -17.49 -9.63
C ARG A 304 7.61 -16.64 -8.94
N SER A 305 6.57 -17.29 -8.42
CA SER A 305 5.51 -16.65 -7.64
C SER A 305 6.06 -16.09 -6.32
N GLY A 306 6.86 -16.88 -5.59
CA GLY A 306 7.57 -16.46 -4.38
C GLY A 306 8.45 -15.23 -4.62
N ASP A 307 9.29 -15.26 -5.66
CA ASP A 307 10.16 -14.12 -6.01
C ASP A 307 9.36 -12.87 -6.36
N LYS A 308 8.19 -13.03 -7.01
CA LYS A 308 7.29 -11.91 -7.30
C LYS A 308 6.70 -11.32 -6.02
N VAL A 309 6.29 -12.17 -5.07
CA VAL A 309 5.78 -11.73 -3.77
C VAL A 309 6.85 -10.95 -3.00
N GLU A 310 8.08 -11.45 -2.95
CA GLU A 310 9.19 -10.77 -2.27
C GLU A 310 9.53 -9.42 -2.92
N ARG A 311 9.55 -9.33 -4.27
CA ARG A 311 9.70 -8.04 -4.96
C ARG A 311 8.60 -7.05 -4.59
N LEU A 312 7.34 -7.48 -4.62
CA LEU A 312 6.21 -6.61 -4.27
C LEU A 312 6.25 -6.18 -2.80
N LYS A 313 6.70 -7.05 -1.90
CA LYS A 313 6.93 -6.67 -0.48
C LYS A 313 7.99 -5.60 -0.35
N ALA A 314 9.12 -5.73 -1.05
CA ALA A 314 10.19 -4.74 -1.03
C ALA A 314 9.72 -3.39 -1.61
N GLU A 315 8.98 -3.41 -2.73
CA GLU A 315 8.39 -2.20 -3.31
C GLU A 315 7.39 -1.53 -2.36
N LEU A 316 6.52 -2.31 -1.71
CA LEU A 316 5.55 -1.81 -0.74
C LEU A 316 6.24 -1.18 0.47
N GLN A 317 7.33 -1.78 0.95
CA GLN A 317 8.13 -1.22 2.04
C GLN A 317 8.80 0.10 1.63
N SER A 318 9.40 0.17 0.44
CA SER A 318 9.99 1.40 -0.10
C SER A 318 8.96 2.52 -0.30
N VAL A 319 7.73 2.17 -0.74
CA VAL A 319 6.64 3.15 -0.86
C VAL A 319 6.19 3.66 0.52
N LYS A 320 6.11 2.78 1.53
CA LYS A 320 5.78 3.18 2.90
C LYS A 320 6.79 4.16 3.48
N GLU A 321 8.08 3.86 3.32
CA GLU A 321 9.16 4.74 3.80
C GLU A 321 9.08 6.13 3.15
N ARG A 322 8.90 6.19 1.83
CA ARG A 322 8.69 7.47 1.11
C ARG A 322 7.45 8.22 1.58
N LEU A 323 6.36 7.51 1.89
CA LEU A 323 5.15 8.14 2.41
C LEU A 323 5.39 8.74 3.80
N GLU A 324 6.13 8.06 4.67
CA GLU A 324 6.49 8.57 5.99
C GLU A 324 7.41 9.80 5.89
N GLU A 325 8.36 9.81 4.96
CA GLU A 325 9.20 10.97 4.68
C GLU A 325 8.36 12.17 4.21
N GLU A 326 7.43 11.97 3.28
CA GLU A 326 6.54 13.04 2.82
C GLU A 326 5.61 13.53 3.92
N ARG A 327 5.13 12.64 4.81
CA ARG A 327 4.37 13.05 6.00
C ARG A 327 5.21 13.92 6.93
N LYS A 328 6.48 13.57 7.16
CA LYS A 328 7.40 14.39 7.96
C LYS A 328 7.61 15.76 7.32
N ARG A 329 7.97 15.81 6.03
CA ARG A 329 8.12 17.06 5.26
C ARG A 329 6.86 17.92 5.31
N SER A 330 5.68 17.32 5.15
CA SER A 330 4.41 18.04 5.24
C SER A 330 4.16 18.60 6.63
N SER A 331 4.52 17.88 7.69
CA SER A 331 4.38 18.34 9.06
C SER A 331 5.34 19.51 9.37
N GLU A 332 6.58 19.43 8.90
CA GLU A 332 7.58 20.50 9.01
C GLU A 332 7.13 21.76 8.25
N LEU A 333 6.63 21.62 7.03
CA LEU A 333 6.12 22.76 6.25
C LEU A 333 4.90 23.40 6.94
N SER A 334 3.99 22.58 7.49
CA SER A 334 2.85 23.07 8.27
C SER A 334 3.31 23.86 9.50
N ALA A 335 4.32 23.37 10.22
CA ALA A 335 4.91 24.09 11.36
C ALA A 335 5.51 25.44 10.94
N GLN A 336 6.21 25.50 9.80
CA GLN A 336 6.74 26.75 9.24
C GLN A 336 5.63 27.73 8.86
N VAL A 337 4.56 27.27 8.19
CA VAL A 337 3.41 28.10 7.84
C VAL A 337 2.76 28.68 9.09
N ASN A 338 2.57 27.87 10.13
CA ASN A 338 2.01 28.32 11.40
C ASN A 338 2.90 29.39 12.08
N LEU A 339 4.22 29.23 12.02
CA LEU A 339 5.15 30.23 12.55
C LEU A 339 5.05 31.56 11.79
N LEU A 340 4.99 31.50 10.45
CA LEU A 340 4.84 32.69 9.61
C LEU A 340 3.51 33.40 9.85
N GLN A 341 2.41 32.65 9.99
CA GLN A 341 1.10 33.21 10.33
C GLN A 341 1.12 33.92 11.69
N LYS A 342 1.75 33.32 12.72
CA LYS A 342 1.92 33.96 14.04
C LYS A 342 2.76 35.24 13.95
N SER A 343 3.86 35.22 13.18
CA SER A 343 4.71 36.39 12.98
C SER A 343 3.95 37.52 12.28
N LEU A 344 3.18 37.20 11.25
CA LEU A 344 2.35 38.16 10.53
C LEU A 344 1.31 38.82 11.44
N LEU A 345 0.66 38.05 12.32
CA LEU A 345 -0.28 38.61 13.30
C LEU A 345 0.41 39.58 14.27
N LYS A 346 1.59 39.23 14.80
CA LYS A 346 2.38 40.13 15.64
C LYS A 346 2.76 41.42 14.91
N GLN A 347 3.19 41.30 13.65
CA GLN A 347 3.51 42.46 12.83
C GLN A 347 2.29 43.37 12.61
N GLN A 348 1.08 42.80 12.42
CA GLN A 348 -0.15 43.58 12.32
C GLN A 348 -0.51 44.28 13.64
N GLU A 349 -0.29 43.65 14.79
CA GLU A 349 -0.47 44.27 16.10
C GLU A 349 0.50 45.43 16.31
N GLU A 350 1.77 45.26 15.94
CA GLU A 350 2.78 46.31 15.99
C GLU A 350 2.43 47.48 15.06
N GLN A 351 2.00 47.21 13.83
CA GLN A 351 1.53 48.25 12.91
C GLN A 351 0.36 49.05 13.48
N LYS A 352 -0.61 48.40 14.14
CA LYS A 352 -1.71 49.10 14.83
C LYS A 352 -1.20 49.99 15.94
N ARG A 353 -0.24 49.53 16.75
CA ARG A 353 0.38 50.34 17.82
C ARG A 353 1.11 51.55 17.25
N ILE A 354 1.88 51.36 16.18
CA ILE A 354 2.59 52.46 15.49
C ILE A 354 1.58 53.48 14.99
N ALA A 355 0.51 53.07 14.30
CA ALA A 355 -0.51 53.99 13.79
C ALA A 355 -1.18 54.82 14.91
N VAL A 356 -1.42 54.22 16.08
CA VAL A 356 -1.95 54.95 17.26
C VAL A 356 -0.94 55.98 17.76
N LEU A 357 0.34 55.62 17.86
CA LEU A 357 1.39 56.54 18.29
C LEU A 357 1.59 57.68 17.29
N GLU A 358 1.58 57.39 15.98
CA GLU A 358 1.66 58.40 14.92
C GLU A 358 0.50 59.40 15.02
N HIS A 359 -0.73 58.90 15.25
CA HIS A 359 -1.88 59.76 15.47
C HIS A 359 -1.72 60.63 16.72
N GLN A 360 -1.24 60.06 17.83
CA GLN A 360 -1.00 60.81 19.06
C GLN A 360 0.05 61.92 18.85
N ILE A 361 1.16 61.62 18.18
CA ILE A 361 2.20 62.61 17.84
C ILE A 361 1.59 63.73 16.98
N GLN A 362 0.77 63.40 16.00
CA GLN A 362 0.12 64.38 15.14
C GLN A 362 -0.84 65.30 15.93
N MET A 363 -1.61 64.74 16.86
CA MET A 363 -2.50 65.51 17.72
C MET A 363 -1.71 66.44 18.66
N SER A 364 -0.67 65.93 19.33
CA SER A 364 0.20 66.76 20.17
C SER A 364 0.92 67.87 19.38
N ALA A 365 1.36 67.59 18.15
CA ALA A 365 1.95 68.61 17.28
C ALA A 365 0.94 69.71 16.90
N LYS A 366 -0.32 69.33 16.66
CA LYS A 366 -1.40 70.28 16.38
C LYS A 366 -1.73 71.14 17.59
N ASP A 367 -1.83 70.53 18.77
CA ASP A 367 -2.10 71.25 20.02
C ASP A 367 -0.97 72.24 20.32
N PHE A 368 0.29 71.85 20.10
CA PHE A 368 1.44 72.73 20.24
C PHE A 368 1.38 73.95 19.30
N GLU A 369 0.99 73.77 18.03
CA GLU A 369 0.83 74.90 17.11
C GLU A 369 -0.35 75.82 17.51
N ASN A 370 -1.45 75.26 18.04
CA ASN A 370 -2.55 76.05 18.58
C ASN A 370 -2.09 76.90 19.78
N GLU A 371 -1.41 76.28 20.77
CA GLU A 371 -0.87 76.99 21.93
C GLU A 371 0.11 78.10 21.52
N LYS A 372 0.92 77.86 20.47
CA LYS A 372 1.82 78.87 19.92
C LYS A 372 1.06 80.06 19.32
N LEU A 373 -0.05 79.83 18.61
CA LEU A 373 -0.93 80.89 18.10
C LEU A 373 -1.61 81.65 19.25
N ASP A 374 -2.11 80.95 20.26
CA ASP A 374 -2.73 81.56 21.44
C ASP A 374 -1.72 82.44 22.19
N ARG A 375 -0.48 81.94 22.38
CA ARG A 375 0.61 82.71 22.98
C ARG A 375 0.91 83.97 22.19
N GLN A 376 0.96 83.89 20.86
CA GLN A 376 1.17 85.07 20.00
C GLN A 376 0.03 86.08 20.14
N SER A 377 -1.23 85.60 20.16
CA SER A 377 -2.41 86.45 20.37
C SER A 377 -2.36 87.16 21.72
N LEU A 378 -2.08 86.44 22.81
CA LEU A 378 -1.92 87.01 24.15
C LEU A 378 -0.77 88.01 24.21
N GLN A 379 0.35 87.73 23.55
CA GLN A 379 1.48 88.66 23.44
C GLN A 379 1.08 89.95 22.69
N GLN A 380 0.28 89.85 21.63
CA GLN A 380 -0.27 91.02 20.93
C GLN A 380 -1.22 91.82 21.82
N GLN A 381 -2.11 91.15 22.57
CA GLN A 381 -3.01 91.80 23.53
C GLN A 381 -2.24 92.52 24.64
N LEU A 382 -1.22 91.88 25.20
CA LEU A 382 -0.34 92.48 26.21
C LEU A 382 0.33 93.75 25.66
N ASN A 383 0.88 93.70 24.44
CA ASN A 383 1.47 94.86 23.79
C ASN A 383 0.46 95.99 23.58
N LYS A 384 -0.80 95.66 23.28
CA LYS A 384 -1.89 96.66 23.17
C LYS A 384 -2.16 97.32 24.52
N VAL A 385 -2.32 96.54 25.59
CA VAL A 385 -2.51 97.06 26.95
C VAL A 385 -1.32 97.93 27.38
N LEU A 386 -0.08 97.51 27.11
CA LEU A 386 1.12 98.30 27.41
C LEU A 386 1.19 99.62 26.63
N LYS A 387 0.65 99.68 25.40
CA LYS A 387 0.53 100.93 24.63
C LYS A 387 -0.53 101.84 25.25
N GLU A 388 -1.69 101.31 25.63
CA GLU A 388 -2.73 102.10 26.29
C GLU A 388 -2.31 102.59 27.67
N LEU A 389 -1.59 101.77 28.46
CA LEU A 389 -0.99 102.19 29.73
C LEU A 389 0.02 103.32 29.53
N ARG A 390 0.85 103.26 28.48
CA ARG A 390 1.75 104.38 28.11
C ARG A 390 0.99 105.65 27.78
N LYS A 391 -0.06 105.56 26.96
CA LYS A 391 -0.92 106.71 26.65
C LYS A 391 -1.60 107.29 27.89
N ALA A 392 -2.13 106.43 28.77
CA ALA A 392 -2.76 106.84 30.02
C ALA A 392 -1.73 107.52 30.94
N ARG A 393 -0.51 106.98 31.03
CA ARG A 393 0.60 107.63 31.75
C ARG A 393 0.95 108.99 31.14
N ASP A 394 1.05 109.11 29.82
CA ASP A 394 1.31 110.39 29.15
C ASP A 394 0.17 111.39 29.35
N GLN A 395 -1.08 110.92 29.49
CA GLN A 395 -2.23 111.76 29.85
C GLN A 395 -2.16 112.22 31.30
N ILE A 396 -1.80 111.33 32.24
CA ILE A 396 -1.57 111.67 33.65
C ILE A 396 -0.46 112.72 33.75
N THR A 397 0.70 112.51 33.12
CA THR A 397 1.80 113.49 33.13
C THR A 397 1.38 114.84 32.54
N ARG A 398 0.57 114.84 31.47
CA ARG A 398 0.00 116.08 30.92
C ARG A 398 -0.94 116.77 31.91
N LEU A 399 -1.86 116.05 32.52
CA LEU A 399 -2.77 116.60 33.54
C LEU A 399 -2.01 117.08 34.78
N GLU A 400 -0.98 116.37 35.23
CA GLU A 400 -0.09 116.80 36.32
C GLU A 400 0.67 118.08 35.96
N THR A 401 1.12 118.25 34.71
CA THR A 401 1.74 119.52 34.27
C THR A 401 0.74 120.67 34.20
N THR A 402 -0.51 120.41 33.80
CA THR A 402 -1.58 121.41 33.80
C THR A 402 -2.03 121.75 35.23
N ASN A 403 -2.00 120.79 36.16
CA ASN A 403 -2.31 120.99 37.57
C ASN A 403 -1.19 121.75 38.29
N LYS A 404 0.08 121.46 37.98
CA LYS A 404 1.24 122.27 38.41
C LYS A 404 1.18 123.72 37.89
N LEU A 405 0.56 123.94 36.73
CA LEU A 405 0.25 125.29 36.22
C LEU A 405 -0.92 125.97 36.96
N HIS A 406 -1.78 125.21 37.64
CA HIS A 406 -2.86 125.72 38.49
C HIS A 406 -2.40 125.96 39.94
N GLU A 407 -1.32 125.33 40.38
CA GLU A 407 -0.68 125.52 41.70
C GLU A 407 0.39 126.64 41.71
N CYS A 408 0.27 127.67 40.86
CA CYS A 408 1.16 128.85 40.87
C CYS A 408 0.68 130.01 41.78
N HIS A 409 -0.27 129.79 42.68
CA HIS A 409 -0.58 130.71 43.78
C HIS A 409 -0.94 129.93 45.06
N ILE A 410 0.06 129.67 45.90
CA ILE A 410 0.14 129.98 47.35
C ILE A 410 1.36 129.24 47.93
N SER A 411 2.11 129.99 48.73
CA SER A 411 3.45 129.71 49.25
C SER A 411 3.55 128.66 50.38
N GLU A 412 4.73 128.03 50.42
CA GLU A 412 5.57 127.45 51.50
C GLU A 412 5.29 127.80 53.00
N PRO A 413 5.80 127.05 54.02
CA PRO A 413 7.12 126.37 54.04
C PRO A 413 7.30 124.98 54.72
N SER A 414 8.41 124.33 54.31
CA SER A 414 9.37 123.37 54.96
C SER A 414 9.46 123.37 56.51
N PRO A 415 10.15 122.44 57.27
CA PRO A 415 11.17 121.41 56.90
C PRO A 415 11.22 120.06 57.71
N TYR A 416 11.95 119.08 57.16
CA TYR A 416 12.87 118.07 57.76
C TYR A 416 12.64 117.44 59.18
N ASN A 417 12.42 116.12 59.25
CA ASN A 417 13.29 115.07 59.85
C ASN A 417 12.50 113.83 60.36
N LYS A 418 12.86 112.65 59.80
CA LYS A 418 13.46 111.46 60.47
C LYS A 418 12.75 110.78 61.65
N HIS A 419 12.93 109.44 61.69
CA HIS A 419 12.61 108.46 62.75
C HIS A 419 11.13 107.99 62.77
N GLU A 420 10.75 106.74 63.03
CA GLU A 420 11.38 105.42 63.21
C GLU A 420 10.20 104.46 63.51
N PHE A 421 10.37 103.15 63.27
CA PHE A 421 9.73 102.07 64.07
C PHE A 421 8.19 101.92 64.01
N GLU A 422 7.55 100.76 64.13
CA GLU A 422 7.95 99.35 64.30
C GLU A 422 6.65 98.51 64.25
N GLU A 423 6.83 97.19 64.41
CA GLU A 423 5.86 96.13 64.69
C GLU A 423 5.32 95.34 63.48
N ARG A 424 5.54 94.02 63.36
CA ARG A 424 6.29 93.09 64.21
C ARG A 424 6.53 91.80 63.39
N ALA A 425 7.74 91.26 63.46
CA ALA A 425 8.16 89.91 63.05
C ALA A 425 7.70 88.86 64.12
N PRO A 426 8.17 87.60 64.22
CA PRO A 426 9.18 86.84 63.44
C PRO A 426 8.75 85.37 63.13
N LEU A 427 9.47 84.50 62.40
CA LEU A 427 10.72 83.80 62.74
C LEU A 427 11.15 82.95 61.52
N GLN A 428 12.33 83.20 60.96
CA GLN A 428 13.55 82.34 61.00
C GLN A 428 13.61 81.15 60.02
N ASP A 429 14.41 81.37 58.96
CA ASP A 429 15.40 80.46 58.33
C ASP A 429 16.39 79.83 59.36
N PRO A 430 17.34 78.90 59.02
CA PRO A 430 17.77 78.42 57.69
C PRO A 430 18.13 76.91 57.51
N ILE A 431 18.10 76.48 56.25
CA ILE A 431 19.10 75.68 55.49
C ILE A 431 19.63 74.35 56.08
N PHE A 432 19.35 73.23 55.39
CA PHE A 432 20.37 72.39 54.73
C PHE A 432 19.73 71.47 53.66
N SER A 433 20.12 71.74 52.41
CA SER A 433 20.46 70.83 51.32
C SER A 433 19.72 69.50 51.06
N HIS A 434 19.30 69.37 49.79
CA HIS A 434 19.33 68.19 48.90
C HIS A 434 17.98 67.59 48.43
N SER A 435 17.90 67.52 47.09
CA SER A 435 17.21 66.54 46.23
C SER A 435 15.70 66.63 45.95
N SER A 436 15.44 66.87 44.66
CA SER A 436 14.30 66.56 43.76
C SER A 436 13.25 65.49 44.15
N PRO A 437 12.09 65.48 43.45
CA PRO A 437 10.77 65.22 44.02
C PRO A 437 10.33 63.76 43.95
N VAL A 438 9.65 63.29 45.01
CA VAL A 438 8.96 62.00 45.03
C VAL A 438 7.49 62.21 44.68
N ARG A 439 7.09 61.57 43.57
CA ARG A 439 5.70 61.40 43.10
C ARG A 439 4.88 60.56 44.10
N PRO A 440 3.53 60.61 44.05
CA PRO A 440 2.69 59.85 44.96
C PRO A 440 2.84 58.36 44.66
N SER A 441 3.22 57.57 45.66
CA SER A 441 3.27 56.11 45.56
C SER A 441 1.86 55.56 45.37
N THR A 442 1.69 54.93 44.21
CA THR A 442 0.56 54.17 43.75
C THR A 442 0.21 53.05 44.74
N LEU A 443 -1.05 53.01 45.18
CA LEU A 443 -1.70 51.84 45.75
C LEU A 443 -1.83 50.76 44.68
N LEU A 444 -0.86 49.84 44.59
CA LEU A 444 -1.01 48.62 43.79
C LEU A 444 -0.66 47.39 44.62
N ASP A 445 -1.71 46.63 44.90
CA ASP A 445 -1.76 45.17 44.89
C ASP A 445 -0.62 44.44 45.61
N GLU A 446 -0.80 44.19 46.90
CA GLU A 446 -0.02 43.20 47.66
C GLU A 446 -0.43 41.78 47.24
N SER A 447 -0.16 41.41 45.99
CA SER A 447 -0.23 40.02 45.55
C SER A 447 1.08 39.32 45.93
N PHE A 448 0.96 38.17 46.60
CA PHE A 448 2.09 37.32 46.99
C PHE A 448 2.21 36.17 45.99
N LEU A 449 3.43 35.90 45.55
CA LEU A 449 3.79 34.78 44.70
C LEU A 449 4.36 33.65 45.56
N GLU A 450 3.91 32.42 45.32
CA GLU A 450 4.33 31.27 46.12
C GLU A 450 5.33 30.40 45.36
N CYS A 451 6.32 29.88 46.06
CA CYS A 451 7.17 28.82 45.52
C CYS A 451 6.35 27.54 45.33
N PRO A 452 6.31 26.95 44.12
CA PRO A 452 5.45 25.78 43.85
C PRO A 452 5.88 24.50 44.59
N ARG A 453 7.08 24.45 45.18
CA ARG A 453 7.53 23.29 45.98
C ARG A 453 7.28 23.45 47.48
N CYS A 454 7.76 24.54 48.08
CA CYS A 454 7.69 24.72 49.54
C CYS A 454 6.58 25.69 50.00
N ARG A 455 5.88 26.33 49.06
CA ARG A 455 4.81 27.33 49.29
C ARG A 455 5.24 28.56 50.11
N ALA A 456 6.54 28.84 50.17
CA ALA A 456 7.03 30.09 50.74
C ALA A 456 6.49 31.27 49.91
N GLN A 457 5.92 32.26 50.60
CA GLN A 457 5.25 33.40 50.00
C GLN A 457 6.22 34.59 49.88
N TYR A 458 6.25 35.20 48.70
CA TYR A 458 7.09 36.35 48.40
C TYR A 458 6.25 37.48 47.81
N PRO A 459 6.44 38.74 48.24
CA PRO A 459 5.76 39.88 47.61
C PRO A 459 6.12 39.96 46.12
N THR A 460 5.16 40.35 45.26
CA THR A 460 5.40 40.47 43.81
C THR A 460 6.52 41.47 43.48
N SER A 461 6.75 42.47 44.34
CA SER A 461 7.88 43.41 44.24
C SER A 461 9.26 42.76 44.42
N GLN A 462 9.33 41.57 45.03
CA GLN A 462 10.55 40.79 45.29
C GLN A 462 10.63 39.51 44.44
N HIS A 463 10.07 39.52 43.22
CA HIS A 463 10.09 38.38 42.30
C HIS A 463 11.49 37.80 42.01
N ARG A 464 12.55 38.63 42.02
CA ARG A 464 13.94 38.16 41.86
C ARG A 464 14.39 37.25 43.00
N GLU A 465 13.94 37.51 44.22
CA GLU A 465 14.29 36.70 45.40
C GLU A 465 13.56 35.36 45.38
N LEU A 466 12.31 35.34 44.89
CA LEU A 466 11.57 34.10 44.62
C LEU A 466 12.27 33.24 43.56
N LEU A 467 12.77 33.82 42.46
CA LEU A 467 13.48 33.06 41.43
C LEU A 467 14.78 32.45 41.97
N ALA A 468 15.57 33.22 42.73
CA ALA A 468 16.74 32.70 43.41
C ALA A 468 16.37 31.58 44.40
N HIS A 469 15.28 31.75 45.15
CA HIS A 469 14.76 30.73 46.05
C HIS A 469 14.34 29.45 45.29
N ILE A 470 13.69 29.57 44.13
CA ILE A 470 13.30 28.42 43.29
C ILE A 470 14.52 27.66 42.78
N ASP A 471 15.62 28.36 42.45
CA ASP A 471 16.86 27.72 42.00
C ASP A 471 17.50 26.85 43.10
N TYR A 472 17.48 27.30 44.36
CA TYR A 472 17.96 26.50 45.51
C TYR A 472 16.95 25.44 45.96
N CYS A 473 15.66 25.76 45.95
CA CYS A 473 14.58 24.82 46.29
C CYS A 473 14.43 23.72 45.22
N SER A 474 15.13 23.84 44.09
CA SER A 474 15.10 22.88 42.99
C SER A 474 16.07 21.70 43.10
N ASN A 475 17.06 21.79 43.99
CA ASN A 475 18.02 20.73 44.30
C ASN A 475 17.61 19.89 45.50
#